data_AF-A0A662XPF9-F1
#
_entry.id   AF-A0A662XPF9-F1
#
_cell.length_a   1.000
_cell.length_b   1.000
_cell.length_c   1.000
_cell.angle_alpha   90.00
_cell.angle_beta   90.00
_cell.angle_gamma   90.00
#
_symmetry.space_group_name_H-M   'P 1'
#
loop_
_entity.id
_entity.type
_entity.pdbx_description
1 polymer ?
#
loop_
_entity_poly.entity_id
_entity_poly.type
_entity_poly.pdbx_seq_one_letter_code
_entity_poly.pdbx_strand_id
1 'polypeptide(L)'
;MDVALKRVAAAVRRTRGCQVADAIEARVIPHMGVGVVARERIQKDTLVFQAGPDAWYPFSAECALEEAQRKAPGFLRQLDQLLASNPTLHEGASFVPNALVLGVHLLVNFPHAQDPQAAFLAETPPLDELYVNALPRFVDLPLYWNDKQFGELQACEEARRAMQQGPRFYSQVYQHLFGTANQLVNPEAFFWAISILMSRATSGQSQPFTLIPFFDWFNHADNR
;
A
#
# COMPACT_ATOMS: atom_id res chain seq x y z
N MET A 1 -14.91 -11.04 4.28
CA MET A 1 -13.77 -10.75 3.38
C MET A 1 -14.10 -11.13 1.94
N ASP A 2 -14.57 -12.35 1.67
CA ASP A 2 -14.85 -12.81 0.29
C ASP A 2 -15.79 -11.92 -0.54
N VAL A 3 -16.80 -11.31 0.08
CA VAL A 3 -17.66 -10.33 -0.60
C VAL A 3 -16.83 -9.14 -1.08
N ALA A 4 -16.00 -8.55 -0.22
CA ALA A 4 -15.12 -7.43 -0.57
C ALA A 4 -14.21 -7.78 -1.75
N LEU A 5 -13.57 -8.95 -1.70
CA LEU A 5 -12.67 -9.43 -2.76
C LEU A 5 -13.37 -9.52 -4.12
N LYS A 6 -14.57 -10.11 -4.15
CA LYS A 6 -15.39 -10.21 -5.36
C LYS A 6 -15.82 -8.84 -5.87
N ARG A 7 -16.16 -7.91 -4.98
CA ARG A 7 -16.61 -6.57 -5.36
C ARG A 7 -15.49 -5.72 -5.94
N VAL A 8 -14.29 -5.76 -5.37
CA VAL A 8 -13.10 -5.11 -5.94
C VAL A 8 -12.79 -5.72 -7.30
N ALA A 9 -12.75 -7.05 -7.43
CA ALA A 9 -12.50 -7.70 -8.71
C ALA A 9 -13.52 -7.29 -9.79
N ALA A 10 -14.81 -7.22 -9.44
CA ALA A 10 -15.87 -6.75 -10.33
C ALA A 10 -15.73 -5.26 -10.67
N ALA A 11 -15.33 -4.41 -9.72
CA ALA A 11 -15.06 -3.00 -9.97
C ALA A 11 -13.88 -2.82 -10.93
N VAL A 12 -12.76 -3.52 -10.69
CA VAL A 12 -11.60 -3.52 -11.60
C VAL A 12 -12.01 -3.97 -13.00
N ARG A 13 -12.80 -5.05 -13.16
CA ARG A 13 -13.30 -5.49 -14.48
C ARG A 13 -14.11 -4.43 -15.23
N ARG A 14 -14.82 -3.56 -14.51
CA ARG A 14 -15.62 -2.47 -15.11
C ARG A 14 -14.79 -1.22 -15.40
N THR A 15 -13.61 -1.08 -14.79
CA THR A 15 -12.71 0.05 -15.03
C THR A 15 -12.08 -0.06 -16.43
N ARG A 16 -12.04 1.06 -17.15
CA ARG A 16 -11.52 1.11 -18.52
C ARG A 16 -10.07 0.61 -18.58
N GLY A 17 -9.77 -0.19 -19.60
CA GLY A 17 -8.42 -0.71 -19.85
C GLY A 17 -7.99 -1.81 -18.87
N CYS A 18 -8.89 -2.32 -18.03
CA CYS A 18 -8.61 -3.39 -17.09
C CYS A 18 -9.17 -4.74 -17.57
N GLN A 19 -8.53 -5.81 -17.12
CA GLN A 19 -8.96 -7.18 -17.34
C GLN A 19 -8.66 -8.00 -16.08
N VAL A 20 -9.64 -8.82 -15.68
CA VAL A 20 -9.45 -9.89 -14.68
C VAL A 20 -10.07 -11.14 -15.25
N ALA A 21 -9.26 -12.13 -15.61
CA ALA A 21 -9.75 -13.36 -16.23
C ALA A 21 -10.74 -14.10 -15.31
N ASP A 22 -11.75 -14.76 -15.88
CA ASP A 22 -12.69 -15.59 -15.11
C ASP A 22 -12.05 -16.89 -14.58
N ALA A 23 -10.91 -17.25 -15.16
CA ALA A 23 -10.06 -18.37 -14.75
C ALA A 23 -9.33 -18.12 -13.42
N ILE A 24 -9.37 -16.90 -12.88
CA ILE A 24 -8.76 -16.56 -11.59
C ILE A 24 -9.79 -15.99 -10.61
N GLU A 25 -9.57 -16.22 -9.31
CA GLU A 25 -10.34 -15.59 -8.25
C GLU A 25 -9.45 -15.23 -7.06
N ALA A 26 -9.77 -14.11 -6.40
CA ALA A 26 -9.20 -13.75 -5.12
C ALA A 26 -9.99 -14.41 -3.98
N ARG A 27 -9.28 -15.03 -3.03
CA ARG A 27 -9.89 -15.66 -1.85
C ARG A 27 -8.96 -15.57 -0.65
N VAL A 28 -9.50 -15.81 0.55
CA VAL A 28 -8.69 -16.00 1.75
C VAL A 28 -8.11 -17.42 1.73
N ILE A 29 -6.78 -17.51 1.82
CA ILE A 29 -5.99 -18.73 1.88
C ILE A 29 -5.47 -18.89 3.32
N PRO A 30 -5.70 -20.05 3.97
CA PRO A 30 -5.19 -20.30 5.32
C PRO A 30 -3.69 -20.01 5.43
N HIS A 31 -3.30 -19.29 6.48
CA HIS A 31 -1.91 -18.90 6.79
C HIS A 31 -1.21 -17.96 5.78
N MET A 32 -1.82 -17.66 4.62
CA MET A 32 -1.26 -16.74 3.63
C MET A 32 -2.04 -15.43 3.51
N GLY A 33 -3.25 -15.35 4.08
CA GLY A 33 -4.10 -14.18 3.94
C GLY A 33 -4.83 -14.19 2.59
N VAL A 34 -4.96 -13.04 1.93
CA VAL A 34 -5.60 -12.97 0.61
C VAL A 34 -4.64 -13.47 -0.46
N GLY A 35 -5.15 -14.29 -1.39
CA GLY A 35 -4.39 -14.75 -2.54
C GLY A 35 -5.26 -14.90 -3.79
N VAL A 36 -4.64 -14.76 -4.96
CA VAL A 36 -5.26 -15.08 -6.24
C VAL A 36 -4.95 -16.53 -6.62
N VAL A 37 -5.98 -17.27 -6.99
CA VAL A 37 -5.88 -18.68 -7.38
C VAL A 37 -6.46 -18.90 -8.77
N ALA A 38 -5.98 -19.95 -9.45
CA ALA A 38 -6.60 -20.42 -10.67
C ALA A 38 -7.81 -21.31 -10.34
N ARG A 39 -8.95 -21.06 -11.00
CA ARG A 39 -10.16 -21.89 -10.96
C ARG A 39 -10.09 -23.06 -11.93
N GLU A 40 -9.24 -22.93 -12.94
CA GLU A 40 -9.01 -23.90 -14.00
C GLU A 40 -7.56 -23.85 -14.48
N ARG A 41 -7.15 -24.77 -15.36
CA ARG A 41 -5.80 -24.76 -15.92
C ARG A 41 -5.62 -23.56 -16.84
N ILE A 42 -4.66 -22.70 -16.51
CA ILE A 42 -4.29 -21.53 -17.32
C ILE A 42 -3.07 -21.91 -18.17
N GLN A 43 -3.14 -21.69 -19.47
CA GLN A 43 -2.00 -21.94 -20.36
C GLN A 43 -0.93 -20.88 -20.15
N LYS A 44 0.34 -21.25 -20.36
CA LYS A 44 1.44 -20.28 -20.36
C LYS A 44 1.14 -19.15 -21.33
N ASP A 45 1.59 -17.94 -20.99
CA ASP A 45 1.45 -16.73 -21.81
C ASP A 45 -0.01 -16.27 -22.00
N THR A 46 -0.94 -16.79 -21.19
CA THR A 46 -2.32 -16.28 -21.12
C THR A 46 -2.37 -15.03 -20.26
N LEU A 47 -2.96 -13.96 -20.78
CA LEU A 47 -3.23 -12.75 -20.02
C LEU A 47 -4.31 -13.01 -18.95
N VAL A 48 -3.91 -13.01 -17.68
CA VAL A 48 -4.84 -13.24 -16.55
C VAL A 48 -5.29 -11.93 -15.89
N PHE A 49 -4.49 -10.88 -15.98
CA PHE A 49 -4.73 -9.61 -15.34
C PHE A 49 -4.10 -8.45 -16.12
N GLN A 50 -4.84 -7.35 -16.23
CA GLN A 50 -4.35 -6.07 -16.74
C GLN A 50 -5.00 -4.95 -15.94
N ALA A 51 -4.24 -3.94 -15.55
CA ALA A 51 -4.75 -2.72 -14.94
C ALA A 51 -4.46 -1.52 -15.85
N GLY A 52 -5.52 -0.85 -16.29
CA GLY A 52 -5.42 0.44 -16.98
C GLY A 52 -5.15 1.60 -16.00
N PRO A 53 -4.69 2.77 -16.48
CA PRO A 53 -4.40 3.94 -15.64
C PRO A 53 -5.55 4.33 -14.71
N ASP A 54 -6.79 4.25 -15.18
CA ASP A 54 -7.99 4.57 -14.39
C ASP A 54 -8.13 3.69 -13.11
N ALA A 55 -7.48 2.53 -13.06
CA ALA A 55 -7.49 1.65 -11.88
C ALA A 55 -6.32 1.87 -10.92
N TRP A 56 -5.12 2.21 -11.41
CA TRP A 56 -3.93 2.30 -10.55
C TRP A 56 -3.44 3.73 -10.33
N TYR A 57 -3.67 4.65 -11.28
CA TYR A 57 -3.16 6.01 -11.21
C TYR A 57 -3.61 6.77 -9.95
N PRO A 58 -4.89 6.68 -9.51
CA PRO A 58 -5.31 7.31 -8.25
C PRO A 58 -4.55 6.85 -7.01
N PHE A 59 -3.90 5.67 -7.06
CA PHE A 59 -3.08 5.10 -5.99
C PHE A 59 -1.59 5.09 -6.37
N SER A 60 -1.16 6.03 -7.20
CA SER A 60 0.25 6.22 -7.57
C SER A 60 0.86 7.42 -6.85
N ALA A 61 2.17 7.36 -6.61
CA ALA A 61 2.92 8.49 -6.06
C ALA A 61 2.88 9.72 -7.00
N GLU A 62 2.75 9.51 -8.31
CA GLU A 62 2.62 10.58 -9.30
C GLU A 62 1.33 11.38 -9.10
N CYS A 63 0.17 10.69 -9.08
CA CYS A 63 -1.12 11.33 -8.79
C CYS A 63 -1.10 12.00 -7.41
N ALA A 64 -0.55 11.32 -6.40
CA ALA A 64 -0.43 11.86 -5.05
C ALA A 64 0.40 13.15 -5.01
N LEU A 65 1.47 13.24 -5.81
CA LEU A 65 2.29 14.44 -5.92
C LEU A 65 1.54 15.58 -6.60
N GLU A 66 0.86 15.32 -7.73
CA GLU A 66 0.04 16.32 -8.43
C GLU A 66 -1.08 16.88 -7.53
N GLU A 67 -1.76 15.98 -6.80
CA GLU A 67 -2.79 16.31 -5.83
C GLU A 67 -2.22 17.18 -4.69
N ALA A 68 -1.06 16.79 -4.13
CA ALA A 68 -0.41 17.53 -3.06
C ALA A 68 0.09 18.90 -3.53
N GLN A 69 0.63 19.03 -4.74
CA GLN A 69 1.03 20.32 -5.31
C GLN A 69 -0.14 21.29 -5.39
N ARG A 70 -1.32 20.78 -5.79
CA ARG A 70 -2.54 21.57 -5.94
C ARG A 70 -3.21 21.91 -4.60
N LYS A 71 -3.34 20.93 -3.70
CA LYS A 71 -4.17 21.04 -2.49
C LYS A 71 -3.35 21.31 -1.21
N ALA A 72 -2.11 20.86 -1.15
CA ALA A 72 -1.28 20.85 0.06
C ALA A 72 0.19 21.22 -0.20
N PRO A 73 0.51 22.35 -0.88
CA PRO A 73 1.90 22.70 -1.19
C PRO A 73 2.76 22.95 0.07
N GLY A 74 2.14 23.24 1.21
CA GLY A 74 2.83 23.32 2.50
C GLY A 74 3.39 21.98 2.98
N PHE A 75 2.68 20.88 2.75
CA PHE A 75 3.14 19.54 3.06
C PHE A 75 4.39 19.18 2.25
N LEU A 76 4.39 19.49 0.94
CA LEU A 76 5.55 19.24 0.09
C LEU A 76 6.79 20.02 0.54
N ARG A 77 6.62 21.28 0.96
CA ARG A 77 7.75 22.05 1.53
C ARG A 77 8.31 21.41 2.81
N GLN A 78 7.45 20.86 3.67
CA GLN A 78 7.90 20.16 4.89
C GLN A 78 8.65 18.87 4.54
N LEU A 79 8.18 18.14 3.54
CA LEU A 79 8.85 16.96 3.03
C LEU A 79 10.21 17.30 2.41
N ASP A 80 10.30 18.34 1.58
CA ASP A 80 11.55 18.80 0.99
C ASP A 80 12.56 19.22 2.07
N GLN A 81 12.10 19.90 3.13
CA GLN A 81 12.94 20.26 4.27
C GLN A 81 13.44 19.02 5.04
N LEU A 82 12.58 18.01 5.22
CA LEU A 82 12.96 16.75 5.85
C LEU A 82 14.04 16.03 5.03
N LEU A 83 13.87 15.96 3.71
CA LEU A 83 14.81 15.30 2.80
C LEU A 83 16.15 16.06 2.72
N ALA A 84 16.10 17.38 2.66
CA ALA A 84 17.30 18.23 2.64
C ALA A 84 18.11 18.14 3.95
N SER A 85 17.42 17.97 5.09
CA SER A 85 18.07 17.82 6.39
C SER A 85 18.59 16.40 6.67
N ASN A 86 18.24 15.42 5.83
CA ASN A 86 18.63 14.02 6.00
C ASN A 86 19.08 13.39 4.67
N PRO A 87 20.32 13.67 4.21
CA PRO A 87 20.83 13.20 2.91
C PRO A 87 20.79 11.67 2.75
N THR A 88 20.95 10.93 3.84
CA THR A 88 20.85 9.47 3.88
C THR A 88 19.47 8.94 3.45
N LEU A 89 18.40 9.72 3.61
CA LEU A 89 17.07 9.36 3.13
C LEU A 89 16.94 9.50 1.62
N HIS A 90 17.67 10.46 1.06
CA HIS A 90 17.66 10.71 -0.37
C HIS A 90 18.55 9.69 -1.13
N GLU A 91 19.70 9.32 -0.56
CA GLU A 91 20.68 8.45 -1.22
C GLU A 91 20.45 6.95 -0.97
N GLY A 92 19.94 6.58 0.21
CA GLY A 92 19.76 5.17 0.61
C GLY A 92 18.44 4.53 0.19
N ALA A 93 17.42 5.33 -0.13
CA ALA A 93 16.08 4.82 -0.41
C ALA A 93 15.27 5.77 -1.31
N SER A 94 15.57 5.76 -2.62
CA SER A 94 14.93 6.62 -3.62
C SER A 94 13.40 6.54 -3.67
N PHE A 95 12.79 5.48 -3.10
CA PHE A 95 11.35 5.32 -3.00
C PHE A 95 10.72 6.02 -1.79
N VAL A 96 11.49 6.42 -0.77
CA VAL A 96 10.94 6.99 0.48
C VAL A 96 10.11 8.25 0.24
N PRO A 97 10.55 9.25 -0.55
CA PRO A 97 9.70 10.41 -0.84
C PRO A 97 8.35 10.01 -1.44
N ASN A 98 8.37 9.09 -2.42
CA ASN A 98 7.17 8.59 -3.07
C ASN A 98 6.25 7.84 -2.08
N ALA A 99 6.83 7.02 -1.20
CA ALA A 99 6.08 6.30 -0.18
C ALA A 99 5.42 7.25 0.83
N LEU A 100 6.12 8.32 1.23
CA LEU A 100 5.57 9.32 2.16
C LEU A 100 4.42 10.10 1.51
N VAL A 101 4.61 10.60 0.29
CA VAL A 101 3.55 11.34 -0.43
C VAL A 101 2.34 10.46 -0.69
N LEU A 102 2.54 9.24 -1.19
CA LEU A 102 1.46 8.30 -1.44
C LEU A 102 0.76 7.86 -0.15
N GLY A 103 1.50 7.62 0.93
CA GLY A 103 0.92 7.21 2.21
C GLY A 103 -0.03 8.26 2.77
N VAL A 104 0.36 9.53 2.72
CA VAL A 104 -0.49 10.64 3.15
C VAL A 104 -1.69 10.83 2.22
N HIS A 105 -1.47 10.69 0.90
CA HIS A 105 -2.54 10.74 -0.09
C HIS A 105 -3.63 9.69 0.17
N LEU A 106 -3.25 8.46 0.49
CA LEU A 106 -4.20 7.40 0.85
C LEU A 106 -5.07 7.79 2.05
N LEU A 107 -4.47 8.37 3.08
CA LEU A 107 -5.18 8.72 4.32
C LEU A 107 -6.11 9.92 4.16
N VAL A 108 -5.73 10.89 3.32
CA VAL A 108 -6.49 12.13 3.14
C VAL A 108 -7.60 11.96 2.11
N ASN A 109 -7.32 11.28 0.99
CA ASN A 109 -8.29 11.18 -0.11
C ASN A 109 -9.14 9.91 -0.07
N PHE A 110 -8.67 8.86 0.61
CA PHE A 110 -9.39 7.57 0.70
C PHE A 110 -9.48 7.08 2.16
N PRO A 111 -10.08 7.86 3.07
CA PRO A 111 -10.20 7.46 4.46
C PRO A 111 -10.99 6.15 4.58
N HIS A 112 -10.55 5.27 5.47
CA HIS A 112 -11.30 4.06 5.78
C HIS A 112 -12.73 4.40 6.22
N ALA A 113 -13.70 3.69 5.67
CA ALA A 113 -15.07 3.79 6.13
C ALA A 113 -15.16 3.33 7.60
N GLN A 114 -15.99 4.03 8.39
CA GLN A 114 -16.30 3.62 9.77
C GLN A 114 -16.99 2.25 9.78
N ASP A 115 -17.84 1.98 8.79
CA ASP A 115 -18.42 0.68 8.51
C ASP A 115 -18.03 0.21 7.09
N PRO A 116 -16.97 -0.60 6.96
CA PRO A 116 -16.57 -1.17 5.68
C PRO A 116 -17.64 -2.08 5.06
N GLN A 117 -18.52 -2.70 5.86
CA GLN A 117 -19.56 -3.57 5.30
C GLN A 117 -20.59 -2.75 4.52
N ALA A 118 -20.95 -1.56 4.99
CA ALA A 118 -21.83 -0.66 4.26
C ALA A 118 -21.29 -0.30 2.86
N ALA A 119 -19.99 0.01 2.76
CA ALA A 119 -19.33 0.25 1.47
C ALA A 119 -19.45 -0.97 0.53
N PHE A 120 -19.32 -2.18 1.09
CA PHE A 120 -19.51 -3.42 0.34
C PHE A 120 -20.97 -3.77 0.02
N LEU A 121 -21.96 -3.05 0.53
CA LEU A 121 -23.38 -3.26 0.21
C LEU A 121 -23.97 -2.20 -0.73
N ALA A 122 -23.33 -1.04 -0.89
CA ALA A 122 -23.75 -0.02 -1.85
C ALA A 122 -23.85 -0.61 -3.28
N GLU A 123 -24.82 -0.18 -4.11
CA GLU A 123 -25.03 -0.79 -5.43
C GLU A 123 -23.84 -0.59 -6.38
N THR A 124 -23.26 0.61 -6.41
CA THR A 124 -22.16 0.98 -7.32
C THR A 124 -21.12 1.89 -6.64
N PRO A 125 -20.44 1.43 -5.58
CA PRO A 125 -19.37 2.20 -4.95
C PRO A 125 -18.18 2.31 -5.91
N PRO A 126 -17.43 3.42 -5.84
CA PRO A 126 -16.26 3.63 -6.65
C PRO A 126 -15.13 2.66 -6.24
N LEU A 127 -14.21 2.41 -7.17
CA LEU A 127 -13.14 1.41 -7.00
C LEU A 127 -12.21 1.74 -5.83
N ASP A 128 -11.93 3.02 -5.62
CA ASP A 128 -11.12 3.54 -4.51
C ASP A 128 -11.70 3.21 -3.14
N GLU A 129 -12.98 3.48 -2.94
CA GLU A 129 -13.65 3.16 -1.68
C GLU A 129 -13.63 1.64 -1.44
N LEU A 130 -13.93 0.84 -2.47
CA LEU A 130 -13.90 -0.62 -2.36
C LEU A 130 -12.50 -1.14 -2.06
N TYR A 131 -11.49 -0.65 -2.77
CA TYR A 131 -10.13 -1.16 -2.69
C TYR A 131 -9.49 -0.82 -1.35
N VAL A 132 -9.56 0.44 -0.93
CA VAL A 132 -8.91 0.86 0.32
C VAL A 132 -9.56 0.18 1.53
N ASN A 133 -10.89 -0.01 1.52
CA ASN A 133 -11.56 -0.77 2.57
C ASN A 133 -11.29 -2.29 2.53
N ALA A 134 -10.79 -2.82 1.41
CA ALA A 134 -10.37 -4.22 1.28
C ALA A 134 -8.89 -4.46 1.64
N LEU A 135 -8.10 -3.39 1.83
CA LEU A 135 -6.73 -3.51 2.32
C LEU A 135 -6.69 -4.11 3.74
N PRO A 136 -5.62 -4.85 4.08
CA PRO A 136 -5.51 -5.44 5.41
C PRO A 136 -5.39 -4.35 6.47
N ARG A 137 -6.02 -4.58 7.63
CA ARG A 137 -5.94 -3.65 8.77
C ARG A 137 -4.60 -3.74 9.52
N PHE A 138 -3.92 -4.88 9.39
CA PHE A 138 -2.62 -5.15 9.98
C PHE A 138 -1.76 -5.90 8.99
N VAL A 139 -0.44 -5.69 9.05
CA VAL A 139 0.54 -6.42 8.25
C VAL A 139 1.68 -6.89 9.14
N ASP A 140 2.22 -8.06 8.83
CA ASP A 140 3.28 -8.69 9.62
C ASP A 140 4.66 -8.15 9.23
N LEU A 141 4.90 -6.87 9.52
CA LEU A 141 6.20 -6.23 9.29
C LEU A 141 7.02 -6.14 10.59
N PRO A 142 8.36 -6.18 10.50
CA PRO A 142 9.25 -5.92 11.65
C PRO A 142 8.99 -4.59 12.36
N LEU A 143 8.31 -3.65 11.70
CA LEU A 143 7.85 -2.39 12.28
C LEU A 143 6.99 -2.59 13.54
N TYR A 144 6.25 -3.70 13.62
CA TYR A 144 5.34 -4.03 14.70
C TYR A 144 5.90 -5.09 15.66
N TRP A 145 7.15 -5.52 15.47
CA TRP A 145 7.73 -6.57 16.28
C TRP A 145 8.13 -6.09 17.67
N ASN A 146 7.95 -6.95 18.66
CA ASN A 146 8.46 -6.75 20.01
C ASN A 146 9.90 -7.29 20.16
N ASP A 147 10.51 -7.00 21.31
CA ASP A 147 11.88 -7.42 21.61
C ASP A 147 12.09 -8.94 21.56
N LYS A 148 11.05 -9.73 21.89
CA LYS A 148 11.12 -11.19 21.83
C LYS A 148 11.25 -11.66 20.37
N GLN A 149 10.45 -11.11 19.46
CA GLN A 149 10.53 -11.41 18.02
C GLN A 149 11.89 -11.00 17.44
N PHE A 150 12.44 -9.84 17.85
CA PHE A 150 13.81 -9.48 17.46
C PHE A 150 14.89 -10.36 18.10
N GLY A 151 14.62 -10.91 19.28
CA GLY A 151 15.49 -11.89 19.93
C GLY A 151 15.65 -13.18 19.14
N GLU A 152 14.69 -13.54 18.29
CA GLU A 152 14.80 -14.70 17.39
C GLU A 152 15.82 -14.48 16.26
N LEU A 153 16.20 -13.22 15.98
CA LEU A 153 17.21 -12.85 14.98
C LEU A 153 18.63 -12.70 15.57
N GLN A 154 18.93 -13.30 16.72
CA GLN A 154 20.24 -13.17 17.38
C GLN A 154 21.43 -13.55 16.47
N ALA A 155 21.28 -14.55 15.61
CA ALA A 155 22.31 -14.97 14.66
C ALA A 155 22.43 -14.06 13.41
N CYS A 156 21.52 -13.10 13.25
CA CYS A 156 21.41 -12.21 12.10
C CYS A 156 21.52 -10.74 12.55
N GLU A 157 22.61 -10.38 13.24
CA GLU A 157 22.74 -9.08 13.92
C GLU A 157 22.55 -7.87 13.00
N GLU A 158 23.08 -7.92 11.79
CA GLU A 158 23.01 -6.81 10.83
C GLU A 158 21.57 -6.58 10.36
N ALA A 159 20.86 -7.66 10.00
CA ALA A 159 19.44 -7.61 9.63
C ALA A 159 18.58 -7.11 10.80
N ARG A 160 18.84 -7.62 12.01
CA ARG A 160 18.16 -7.18 13.23
C ARG A 160 18.35 -5.68 13.48
N ARG A 161 19.60 -5.18 13.39
CA ARG A 161 19.91 -3.75 13.58
C ARG A 161 19.22 -2.88 12.54
N ALA A 162 19.24 -3.28 11.26
CA ALA A 162 18.56 -2.54 10.19
C ALA A 162 17.04 -2.47 10.42
N MET A 163 16.41 -3.60 10.76
CA MET A 163 14.95 -3.66 11.00
C MET A 163 14.51 -2.85 12.23
N GLN A 164 15.30 -2.83 13.30
CA GLN A 164 15.00 -2.06 14.51
C GLN A 164 15.06 -0.54 14.33
N GLN A 165 15.67 -0.03 13.26
CA GLN A 165 15.72 1.40 12.96
C GLN A 165 14.42 1.93 12.35
N GLY A 166 13.64 1.07 11.68
CA GLY A 166 12.41 1.44 10.98
C GLY A 166 11.38 2.21 11.84
N PRO A 167 10.97 1.69 13.02
CA PRO A 167 9.98 2.38 13.86
C PRO A 167 10.43 3.78 14.29
N ARG A 168 11.69 3.91 14.74
CA ARG A 168 12.26 5.19 15.15
C ARG A 168 12.30 6.18 14.00
N PHE A 169 12.69 5.70 12.82
CA PHE A 169 12.72 6.50 11.61
C PHE A 169 11.32 7.06 11.27
N TYR A 170 10.30 6.21 11.13
CA TYR A 170 8.96 6.68 10.78
C TYR A 170 8.30 7.53 11.88
N SER A 171 8.65 7.33 13.16
CA SER A 171 8.24 8.24 14.23
C SER A 171 8.83 9.64 14.06
N GLN A 172 10.11 9.76 13.72
CA GLN A 172 10.76 11.05 13.46
C GLN A 172 10.15 11.75 12.25
N VAL A 173 9.91 11.00 11.16
CA VAL A 173 9.23 11.51 9.97
C VAL A 173 7.84 12.03 10.31
N TYR A 174 7.05 11.27 11.06
CA TYR A 174 5.71 11.69 11.49
C TYR A 174 5.77 12.98 12.33
N GLN A 175 6.67 13.05 13.31
CA GLN A 175 6.84 14.24 14.15
C GLN A 175 7.25 15.47 13.33
N HIS A 176 8.10 15.31 12.32
CA HIS A 176 8.50 16.40 11.45
C HIS A 176 7.35 16.89 10.56
N LEU A 177 6.60 15.97 9.94
CA LEU A 177 5.55 16.31 8.98
C LEU A 177 4.26 16.81 9.64
N PHE A 178 3.89 16.27 10.81
CA PHE A 178 2.59 16.52 11.45
C PHE A 178 2.70 17.12 12.85
N GLY A 179 3.85 17.00 13.52
CA GLY A 179 4.03 17.44 14.90
C GLY A 179 3.07 16.78 15.89
N THR A 180 2.88 17.41 17.04
CA THR A 180 2.00 16.92 18.12
C THR A 180 0.58 17.51 18.07
N ALA A 181 0.34 18.51 17.21
CA ALA A 181 -0.88 19.32 17.21
C ALA A 181 -1.82 19.06 16.03
N ASN A 182 -1.38 18.30 15.02
CA ASN A 182 -2.18 18.05 13.83
C ASN A 182 -3.10 16.84 14.04
N GLN A 183 -4.42 17.07 14.00
CA GLN A 183 -5.44 16.02 14.12
C GLN A 183 -5.81 15.38 12.77
N LEU A 184 -5.29 15.90 11.65
CA LEU A 184 -5.69 15.47 10.31
C LEU A 184 -5.27 14.02 10.01
N VAL A 185 -4.05 13.65 10.39
CA VAL A 185 -3.49 12.30 10.24
C VAL A 185 -3.00 11.87 11.59
N ASN A 186 -3.59 10.82 12.17
CA ASN A 186 -3.12 10.27 13.44
C ASN A 186 -1.91 9.33 13.23
N PRO A 187 -1.08 9.09 14.27
CA PRO A 187 0.14 8.31 14.11
C PRO A 187 -0.13 6.86 13.67
N GLU A 188 -1.16 6.22 14.23
CA GLU A 188 -1.49 4.83 13.90
C GLU A 188 -1.86 4.67 12.42
N ALA A 189 -2.68 5.58 11.89
CA ALA A 189 -3.05 5.61 10.48
C ALA A 189 -1.84 5.86 9.56
N PHE A 190 -0.93 6.75 9.96
CA PHE A 190 0.31 6.98 9.22
C PHE A 190 1.17 5.72 9.14
N PHE A 191 1.41 5.07 10.30
CA PHE A 191 2.19 3.84 10.36
C PHE A 191 1.53 2.71 9.55
N TRP A 192 0.20 2.60 9.60
CA TRP A 192 -0.56 1.67 8.77
C TRP A 192 -0.32 1.93 7.27
N ALA A 193 -0.46 3.18 6.81
CA ALA A 193 -0.31 3.50 5.39
C ALA A 193 1.09 3.16 4.87
N ILE A 194 2.13 3.51 5.62
CA ILE A 194 3.51 3.14 5.28
C ILE A 194 3.66 1.62 5.22
N SER A 195 3.08 0.90 6.18
CA SER A 195 3.16 -0.55 6.26
C SER A 195 2.43 -1.25 5.10
N ILE A 196 1.30 -0.71 4.64
CA ILE A 196 0.66 -1.13 3.39
C ILE A 196 1.61 -0.94 2.22
N LEU A 197 2.20 0.24 2.07
CA LEU A 197 3.07 0.52 0.93
C LEU A 197 4.32 -0.38 0.92
N MET A 198 4.92 -0.62 2.08
CA MET A 198 6.06 -1.54 2.19
C MET A 198 5.73 -2.99 1.82
N SER A 199 4.48 -3.42 2.01
CA SER A 199 4.06 -4.81 1.78
C SER A 199 3.40 -5.04 0.41
N ARG A 200 2.85 -3.99 -0.21
CA ARG A 200 1.94 -4.12 -1.37
C ARG A 200 2.26 -3.20 -2.53
N ALA A 201 2.99 -2.11 -2.33
CA ALA A 201 3.29 -1.20 -3.43
C ALA A 201 4.25 -1.86 -4.42
N THR A 202 3.92 -1.73 -5.70
CA THR A 202 4.83 -2.11 -6.78
C THR A 202 5.77 -0.95 -7.07
N SER A 203 7.03 -1.27 -7.33
CA SER A 203 8.02 -0.31 -7.81
C SER A 203 9.07 -1.05 -8.64
N GLY A 204 9.73 -0.35 -9.55
CA GLY A 204 10.72 -0.96 -10.43
C GLY A 204 11.34 0.04 -11.38
N GLN A 205 12.35 -0.40 -12.13
CA GLN A 205 12.94 0.41 -13.18
C GLN A 205 11.87 0.74 -14.23
N SER A 206 11.51 2.03 -14.33
CA SER A 206 10.43 2.53 -15.19
C SER A 206 9.01 2.13 -14.77
N GLN A 207 8.79 1.71 -13.52
CA GLN A 207 7.45 1.48 -12.97
C GLN A 207 7.12 2.52 -11.89
N PRO A 208 5.91 3.10 -11.89
CA PRO A 208 5.52 4.04 -10.85
C PRO A 208 5.48 3.34 -9.49
N PHE A 209 5.79 4.08 -8.42
CA PHE A 209 5.53 3.61 -7.05
C PHE A 209 4.02 3.68 -6.80
N THR A 210 3.33 2.53 -6.80
CA THR A 210 1.87 2.51 -6.84
C THR A 210 1.27 1.26 -6.18
N LEU A 211 0.05 1.40 -5.68
CA LEU A 211 -0.81 0.27 -5.36
C LEU A 211 -1.70 -0.04 -6.57
N ILE A 212 -1.78 -1.32 -6.94
CA ILE A 212 -2.60 -1.75 -8.07
C ILE A 212 -3.71 -2.63 -7.52
N PRO A 213 -4.98 -2.16 -7.52
CA PRO A 213 -6.10 -2.95 -7.03
C PRO A 213 -6.15 -4.32 -7.69
N PHE A 214 -6.41 -5.36 -6.88
CA PHE A 214 -6.42 -6.78 -7.26
C PHE A 214 -5.04 -7.40 -7.57
N PHE A 215 -4.09 -6.64 -8.13
CA PHE A 215 -2.73 -7.15 -8.39
C PHE A 215 -1.95 -7.42 -7.11
N ASP A 216 -2.10 -6.56 -6.10
CA ASP A 216 -1.44 -6.69 -4.80
C ASP A 216 -1.95 -7.87 -3.94
N TRP A 217 -2.81 -8.73 -4.51
CA TRP A 217 -3.25 -9.99 -3.94
C TRP A 217 -2.55 -11.21 -4.56
N PHE A 218 -1.72 -11.02 -5.60
CA PHE A 218 -0.83 -12.06 -6.05
C PHE A 218 0.29 -12.23 -5.03
N ASN A 219 0.37 -13.43 -4.43
CA ASN A 219 1.44 -13.76 -3.49
C ASN A 219 2.73 -14.09 -4.25
N HIS A 220 3.87 -13.80 -3.62
CA HIS A 220 5.18 -14.19 -4.13
C HIS A 220 5.34 -15.71 -4.07
N ALA A 221 5.91 -16.28 -5.13
CA ALA A 221 6.35 -17.67 -5.15
C ALA A 221 7.72 -17.71 -5.83
N ASP A 222 8.67 -18.42 -5.22
CA ASP A 222 9.94 -18.69 -5.89
C ASP A 222 9.68 -19.68 -7.04
N ASN A 223 10.05 -19.29 -8.25
CA ASN A 223 10.08 -20.20 -9.39
C ASN A 223 11.19 -21.24 -9.14
N ARG A 224 10.84 -22.37 -8.53
CA ARG A 224 11.67 -23.57 -8.48
C ARG A 224 11.30 -24.54 -9.59
#